data_AF-A0A3C0IBD9-F1
#
_entry.id   AF-A0A3C0IBD9-F1
#
_cell.length_a   1.000
_cell.length_b   1.000
_cell.length_c   1.000
_cell.angle_alpha   90.00
_cell.angle_beta   90.00
_cell.angle_gamma   90.00
#
_symmetry.space_group_name_H-M   'P 1'
#
loop_
_entity.id
_entity.type
_entity.pdbx_description
1 polymer ?
#
loop_
_entity_poly.entity_id
_entity_poly.type
_entity_poly.pdbx_seq_one_letter_code
_entity_poly.pdbx_strand_id
1 'polypeptide(L)'
;DLSETLIKLPFPEEDGHVVRFLNDQQDLICWYLYLHPQKTPVVLISSIFYDNIEEELNADQLNYCRRDTLLCAPHFEHFVYRFWLENNIWNQLHGSYNELSPLHQAYLQHYAQFLNEEDGEEE
;
A
#
# COMPACT_ATOMS: atom_id res chain seq x y z
N ASP A 1 -10.99 -3.60 12.67
CA ASP A 1 -10.47 -2.78 13.78
C ASP A 1 -9.19 -2.10 13.31
N LEU A 2 -8.96 -0.82 13.58
CA LEU A 2 -7.82 -0.03 13.06
C LEU A 2 -6.93 0.45 14.22
N SER A 3 -5.70 0.86 13.92
CA SER A 3 -4.79 1.37 14.95
C SER A 3 -5.37 2.62 15.63
N GLU A 4 -5.37 2.63 16.96
CA GLU A 4 -5.73 3.83 17.76
C GLU A 4 -4.50 4.66 18.19
N THR A 5 -3.30 4.10 18.03
CA THR A 5 -2.04 4.70 18.50
C THR A 5 -0.96 4.66 17.41
N LEU A 6 0.11 5.42 17.63
CA LEU A 6 1.32 5.33 16.82
C LEU A 6 2.14 4.12 17.26
N ILE A 7 2.50 3.28 16.30
CA ILE A 7 3.25 2.04 16.54
C ILE A 7 4.68 2.24 16.05
N LYS A 8 5.66 1.88 16.89
CA LYS A 8 7.06 1.87 16.47
C LYS A 8 7.31 0.62 15.63
N LEU A 9 7.89 0.77 14.45
CA LEU A 9 8.32 -0.38 13.65
C LEU A 9 9.47 -1.11 14.34
N PRO A 10 9.59 -2.45 14.17
CA PRO A 10 10.65 -3.24 14.81
C PRO A 10 12.04 -3.01 14.19
N PHE A 11 12.22 -2.02 13.31
CA PHE A 11 13.47 -1.75 12.59
C PHE A 11 14.35 -0.81 13.42
N PRO A 12 15.46 -1.29 14.03
CA PRO A 12 16.21 -0.50 15.00
C PRO A 12 16.86 0.77 14.43
N GLU A 13 17.11 0.80 13.13
CA GLU A 13 17.67 1.94 12.40
C GLU A 13 16.62 2.97 11.92
N GLU A 14 15.33 2.71 12.13
CA GLU A 14 14.25 3.63 11.80
C GLU A 14 13.65 4.25 13.07
N ASP A 15 13.63 5.58 13.13
CA ASP A 15 13.03 6.34 14.24
C ASP A 15 11.58 6.78 13.96
N GLY A 16 10.98 6.24 12.89
CA GLY A 16 9.61 6.52 12.49
C GLY A 16 8.58 5.66 13.20
N HIS A 17 7.32 6.06 13.05
CA HIS A 17 6.15 5.34 13.54
C HIS A 17 5.21 5.01 12.38
N VAL A 18 4.35 4.03 12.56
CA VAL A 18 3.26 3.71 11.65
C VAL A 18 1.92 3.80 12.35
N VAL A 19 0.88 4.05 11.57
CA VAL A 19 -0.51 3.88 11.96
C VAL A 19 -1.23 3.10 10.86
N ARG A 20 -1.90 2.00 11.20
CA ARG A 20 -2.72 1.26 10.24
C ARG A 20 -4.01 2.03 10.01
N PHE A 21 -4.21 2.48 8.78
CA PHE A 21 -5.38 3.29 8.42
C PHE A 21 -6.37 2.54 7.51
N LEU A 22 -5.97 1.40 6.96
CA LEU A 22 -6.82 0.56 6.13
C LEU A 22 -6.33 -0.89 6.19
N ASN A 23 -7.25 -1.83 6.05
CA ASN A 23 -6.98 -3.22 5.72
C ASN A 23 -8.02 -3.70 4.71
N ASP A 24 -7.71 -4.77 4.00
CA ASP A 24 -8.66 -5.38 3.09
C ASP A 24 -9.74 -6.14 3.88
N GLN A 25 -10.81 -6.57 3.20
CA GLN A 25 -11.93 -7.25 3.86
C GLN A 25 -11.52 -8.61 4.47
N GLN A 26 -10.45 -9.22 3.98
CA GLN A 26 -9.97 -10.53 4.46
C GLN A 26 -8.88 -10.41 5.52
N ASP A 27 -8.50 -9.19 5.92
CA ASP A 27 -7.42 -8.95 6.87
C ASP A 27 -6.09 -9.61 6.44
N LEU A 28 -5.85 -9.71 5.13
CA LEU A 28 -4.62 -10.26 4.55
C LEU A 28 -3.59 -9.17 4.23
N ILE A 29 -4.07 -7.97 3.94
CA ILE A 29 -3.23 -6.84 3.52
C ILE A 29 -3.61 -5.61 4.33
N CYS A 30 -2.59 -5.03 4.96
CA CYS A 30 -2.70 -3.84 5.78
C CYS A 30 -1.94 -2.67 5.11
N TRP A 31 -2.56 -1.50 5.14
CA TRP A 31 -1.92 -0.25 4.73
C TRP A 31 -1.62 0.62 5.94
N TYR A 32 -0.40 1.12 5.96
CA TYR A 32 0.17 1.88 7.05
C TYR A 32 0.63 3.24 6.55
N LEU A 33 0.36 4.29 7.32
CA LEU A 33 0.98 5.60 7.10
C LEU A 33 2.25 5.66 7.95
N TYR A 34 3.41 5.70 7.31
CA TYR A 34 4.69 5.88 7.98
C TYR A 34 4.94 7.37 8.21
N LEU A 35 5.23 7.72 9.46
CA LEU A 35 5.40 9.06 9.97
C LEU A 35 6.80 9.18 10.57
N HIS A 36 7.57 10.15 10.09
CA HIS A 36 8.90 10.44 10.62
C HIS A 36 9.05 11.96 10.75
N PRO A 37 9.62 12.49 11.85
CA PRO A 37 9.59 13.95 12.10
C PRO A 37 10.33 14.78 11.04
N GLN A 38 11.28 14.17 10.31
CA GLN A 38 12.08 14.83 9.27
C GLN A 38 11.83 14.32 7.84
N LYS A 39 10.91 13.35 7.62
CA LYS A 39 10.64 12.81 6.28
C LYS A 39 9.17 13.05 5.92
N THR A 40 8.88 13.18 4.63
CA THR A 40 7.50 13.21 4.14
C THR A 40 6.82 11.87 4.45
N PRO A 41 5.55 11.87 4.90
CA PRO A 41 4.81 10.64 5.11
C PRO A 41 4.68 9.80 3.83
N VAL A 42 4.83 8.49 3.97
CA VAL A 42 4.68 7.52 2.89
C VAL A 42 3.69 6.44 3.28
N VAL A 43 3.08 5.78 2.29
CA VAL A 43 2.19 4.64 2.54
C VAL A 43 2.97 3.35 2.37
N LEU A 44 2.98 2.53 3.42
CA LEU A 44 3.53 1.18 3.41
C LEU A 44 2.39 0.16 3.31
N ILE A 45 2.72 -1.01 2.79
CA ILE A 45 1.84 -2.19 2.73
C ILE A 45 2.56 -3.38 3.35
N SER A 46 1.83 -4.20 4.10
CA SER A 46 2.35 -5.42 4.73
C SER A 46 1.20 -6.38 5.04
N SER A 47 1.47 -7.68 5.06
CA SER A 47 0.58 -8.70 5.58
C SER A 47 0.64 -8.83 7.11
N ILE A 48 1.59 -8.16 7.76
CA ILE A 48 1.79 -8.19 9.21
C ILE A 48 0.89 -7.14 9.88
N PHE A 49 0.27 -7.53 10.99
CA PHE A 49 -0.44 -6.63 11.91
C PHE A 49 0.52 -6.08 12.95
N TYR A 50 1.13 -4.92 12.68
CA TYR A 50 2.11 -4.32 13.57
C TYR A 50 1.52 -3.91 14.93
N ASP A 51 0.20 -3.74 15.02
CA ASP A 51 -0.51 -3.52 16.29
C ASP A 51 -0.27 -4.66 17.31
N ASN A 52 0.00 -5.87 16.81
CA ASN A 52 0.03 -7.11 17.60
C ASN A 52 1.42 -7.77 17.63
N ILE A 53 2.45 -7.08 17.14
CA ILE A 53 3.78 -7.66 17.06
C ILE A 53 4.44 -7.72 18.44
N GLU A 54 5.21 -8.77 18.69
CA GLU A 54 6.00 -8.90 19.92
C GLU A 54 7.09 -7.81 19.94
N GLU A 55 7.36 -7.25 21.14
CA GLU A 55 8.39 -6.22 21.32
C GLU A 55 9.81 -6.74 21.04
N GLU A 56 10.06 -8.04 21.28
CA GLU A 56 11.36 -8.68 21.13
C GLU A 56 11.34 -9.74 20.01
N LEU A 57 11.64 -9.31 18.78
CA LEU A 57 11.76 -10.20 17.63
C LEU A 57 13.17 -10.80 17.52
N ASN A 58 13.25 -12.07 17.13
CA ASN A 58 14.50 -12.66 16.69
C ASN A 58 14.90 -12.18 15.28
N ALA A 59 16.13 -12.49 14.86
CA ALA A 59 16.67 -12.03 13.58
C ALA A 59 15.84 -12.48 12.36
N ASP A 60 15.30 -13.69 12.37
CA ASP A 60 14.51 -14.22 11.26
C ASP A 60 13.14 -13.53 11.18
N GLN A 61 12.48 -13.29 12.32
CA GLN A 61 11.23 -12.53 12.38
C GLN A 61 11.42 -11.08 11.93
N LEU A 62 12.52 -10.43 12.34
CA LEU A 62 12.85 -9.08 11.89
C LEU A 62 13.08 -9.03 10.38
N ASN A 63 13.82 -10.00 9.84
CA ASN A 63 14.06 -10.12 8.39
C ASN A 63 12.76 -10.37 7.61
N TYR A 64 11.84 -11.16 8.16
CA TYR A 64 10.51 -11.35 7.58
C TYR A 64 9.74 -10.03 7.54
N CYS A 65 9.69 -9.28 8.65
CA CYS A 65 9.04 -7.97 8.71
C CYS A 65 9.53 -7.00 7.62
N ARG A 66 10.84 -6.97 7.39
CA ARG A 66 11.45 -6.12 6.36
C ARG A 66 11.04 -6.50 4.95
N ARG A 67 11.04 -7.80 4.66
CA ARG A 67 10.72 -8.31 3.33
C ARG A 67 9.25 -8.14 2.99
N ASP A 68 8.39 -8.27 3.99
CA ASP A 68 6.95 -8.18 3.83
C ASP A 68 6.43 -6.73 3.79
N THR A 69 7.19 -5.79 4.37
CA THR A 69 6.86 -4.36 4.32
C THR A 69 7.38 -3.71 3.05
N LEU A 70 6.46 -3.27 2.20
CA LEU A 70 6.78 -2.63 0.92
C LEU A 70 6.28 -1.18 0.88
N LEU A 71 6.97 -0.33 0.11
CA LEU A 71 6.48 1.00 -0.21
C LEU A 71 5.31 0.88 -1.20
N CYS A 72 4.12 1.31 -0.78
CA CYS A 72 2.90 1.27 -1.60
C CYS A 72 2.70 2.57 -2.38
N ALA A 73 2.91 3.72 -1.72
CA ALA A 73 2.84 5.02 -2.37
C ALA A 73 3.79 6.02 -1.70
N PRO A 74 4.44 6.91 -2.48
CA PRO A 74 5.35 7.91 -1.96
C PRO A 74 4.64 9.05 -1.20
N HIS A 75 3.32 9.20 -1.39
CA HIS A 75 2.48 10.19 -0.72
C HIS A 75 1.12 9.59 -0.40
N PHE A 76 0.50 10.06 0.69
CA PHE A 76 -0.82 9.58 1.10
C PHE A 76 -1.90 9.94 0.07
N GLU A 77 -1.83 11.13 -0.51
CA GLU A 77 -2.77 11.61 -1.53
C GLU A 77 -2.69 10.77 -2.81
N HIS A 78 -1.48 10.31 -3.19
CA HIS A 78 -1.31 9.40 -4.32
C HIS A 78 -2.02 8.06 -4.07
N PHE A 79 -1.91 7.53 -2.85
CA PHE A 79 -2.64 6.32 -2.47
C PHE A 79 -4.15 6.53 -2.57
N VAL A 80 -4.68 7.58 -1.92
CA VAL A 80 -6.13 7.86 -1.90
C VAL A 80 -6.67 8.06 -3.31
N TYR A 81 -5.96 8.82 -4.16
CA TYR A 81 -6.33 9.04 -5.55
C TYR A 81 -6.43 7.73 -6.33
N ARG A 82 -5.39 6.89 -6.29
CA ARG A 82 -5.37 5.60 -6.99
C ARG A 82 -6.44 4.65 -6.45
N PHE A 83 -6.50 4.49 -5.13
CA PHE A 83 -7.45 3.59 -4.47
C PHE A 83 -8.89 3.95 -4.82
N TRP A 84 -9.25 5.23 -4.76
CA TRP A 84 -10.59 5.67 -5.15
C TRP A 84 -10.87 5.44 -6.64
N LEU A 85 -9.92 5.80 -7.51
CA LEU A 85 -10.12 5.70 -8.95
C LEU A 85 -10.21 4.24 -9.43
N GLU A 86 -9.35 3.36 -8.92
CA GLU A 86 -9.36 1.93 -9.21
C GLU A 86 -10.68 1.28 -8.76
N ASN A 87 -11.18 1.63 -7.57
CA ASN A 87 -12.50 1.16 -7.11
C ASN A 87 -13.64 1.67 -7.99
N ASN A 88 -13.59 2.92 -8.46
CA ASN A 88 -14.60 3.44 -9.39
C ASN A 88 -14.56 2.72 -10.74
N ILE A 89 -13.37 2.48 -11.28
CA ILE A 89 -13.17 1.69 -12.51
C ILE A 89 -13.75 0.28 -12.33
N TRP A 90 -13.39 -0.40 -11.24
CA TRP A 90 -13.88 -1.74 -10.96
C TRP A 90 -15.41 -1.79 -10.89
N ASN A 91 -16.02 -0.84 -10.17
CA ASN A 91 -17.47 -0.72 -10.06
C ASN A 91 -18.17 -0.41 -11.40
N GLN A 92 -17.53 0.35 -12.30
CA GLN A 92 -18.08 0.60 -13.63
C GLN A 92 -17.99 -0.65 -14.52
N LEU A 93 -16.86 -1.36 -14.48
CA LEU A 93 -16.66 -2.57 -15.28
C LEU A 93 -17.53 -3.75 -14.83
N HIS A 94 -17.87 -3.84 -13.54
CA HIS A 94 -18.61 -4.98 -12.97
C HIS A 94 -20.01 -4.61 -12.48
N GLY A 95 -20.37 -3.33 -12.50
CA GLY A 95 -21.69 -2.84 -12.13
C GLY A 95 -22.61 -2.66 -13.33
N SER A 96 -23.65 -1.86 -13.15
CA SER A 96 -24.62 -1.55 -14.21
C SER A 96 -24.23 -0.35 -15.10
N TYR A 97 -23.08 0.29 -14.82
CA TYR A 97 -22.61 1.50 -15.48
C TYR A 97 -21.46 1.16 -16.43
N ASN A 98 -21.78 0.74 -17.66
CA ASN A 98 -20.81 0.19 -18.61
C ASN A 98 -19.88 1.21 -19.29
N GLU A 99 -19.84 2.47 -18.84
CA GLU A 99 -19.08 3.53 -19.51
C GLU A 99 -18.01 4.15 -18.59
N LEU A 100 -16.76 3.99 -19.01
CA LEU A 100 -15.60 4.60 -18.36
C LEU A 100 -15.49 6.08 -18.73
N SER A 101 -15.37 6.94 -17.72
CA SER A 101 -15.08 8.36 -17.93
C SER A 101 -13.72 8.59 -18.62
N PRO A 102 -13.48 9.76 -19.23
CA PRO A 102 -12.17 10.09 -19.79
C PRO A 102 -11.03 9.99 -18.77
N LEU A 103 -11.29 10.31 -17.49
CA LEU A 103 -10.31 10.18 -16.41
C LEU A 103 -9.94 8.71 -16.16
N HIS A 104 -10.94 7.82 -16.16
CA HIS A 104 -10.72 6.38 -16.02
C HIS A 104 -9.91 5.81 -17.17
N GLN A 105 -10.22 6.22 -18.40
CA GLN A 105 -9.50 5.78 -19.60
C GLN A 105 -8.04 6.27 -19.57
N ALA A 106 -7.80 7.54 -19.22
CA ALA A 106 -6.46 8.09 -19.10
C ALA A 106 -5.62 7.36 -18.03
N TYR A 107 -6.24 7.02 -16.90
CA TYR A 107 -5.58 6.22 -15.86
C TYR A 107 -5.18 4.83 -16.36
N LEU A 108 -6.10 4.11 -17.02
CA LEU A 108 -5.80 2.78 -17.57
C LEU A 108 -4.72 2.84 -18.66
N GLN A 109 -4.76 3.85 -19.53
CA GLN A 109 -3.75 4.06 -20.57
C GLN A 109 -2.36 4.30 -19.96
N HIS A 110 -2.27 5.05 -18.86
CA HIS A 110 -1.01 5.26 -18.15
C HIS A 110 -0.37 3.95 -17.67
N TYR A 111 -1.15 2.94 -17.30
CA TYR A 111 -0.61 1.64 -16.89
C TYR A 111 -0.43 0.66 -18.04
N ALA A 112 -1.26 0.75 -19.09
CA ALA A 112 -1.16 -0.11 -20.26
C ALA A 112 0.20 0.01 -20.99
N GLN A 113 0.86 1.18 -20.93
CA GLN A 113 2.18 1.35 -21.54
C GLN A 113 3.26 0.46 -20.90
N PHE A 114 3.16 0.17 -19.60
CA PHE A 114 4.15 -0.65 -18.88
C PHE A 114 3.93 -2.15 -19.07
N LEU A 115 2.71 -2.57 -19.43
CA LEU A 115 2.43 -3.98 -19.75
C LEU A 115 3.05 -4.39 -21.08
N ASN A 116 3.16 -3.46 -22.04
CA ASN A 116 3.75 -3.74 -23.35
C ASN A 116 5.28 -3.72 -23.36
N GLU A 117 5.92 -3.30 -22.27
CA GLU A 117 7.39 -3.31 -22.12
C GLU A 117 7.90 -4.67 -21.62
N GLU A 118 7.09 -5.44 -20.87
CA GLU A 118 7.47 -6.76 -20.36
C GLU A 118 7.39 -7.89 -21.42
N ASP A 119 6.61 -7.71 -22.49
CA ASP A 119 6.53 -8.66 -23.63
C ASP A 119 7.70 -8.51 -24.64
N GLY A 120 8.65 -7.60 -24.38
CA GLY A 120 9.76 -7.26 -25.29
C GLY A 120 11.13 -7.83 -24.91
N GLU A 121 11.25 -8.58 -23.81
CA GLU A 121 12.52 -9.19 -23.34
C GLU A 121 12.57 -10.73 -23.51
N GLU A 122 11.97 -11.26 -24.58
CA GLU A 122 12.29 -12.60 -25.09
C GLU A 122 12.90 -12.50 -26.51
N GLU A 123 14.23 -12.30 -26.59
CA GLU A 123 15.06 -12.71 -27.73
C GLU A 123 16.24 -13.58 -27.27
#